data_AF-A0A0W8E4C6-F1
#
_entry.id   AF-A0A0W8E4C6-F1
#
_cell.length_a   1.000
_cell.length_b   1.000
_cell.length_c   1.000
_cell.angle_alpha   90.00
_cell.angle_beta   90.00
_cell.angle_gamma   90.00
#
_symmetry.space_group_name_H-M   'P 1'
#
loop_
_entity.id
_entity.type
_entity.pdbx_description
1 polymer ?
#
loop_
_entity_poly.entity_id
_entity_poly.type
_entity_poly.pdbx_seq_one_letter_code
_entity_poly.pdbx_strand_id
1 'polypeptide(L)' 'MAILKEAVIPLGRPLFIPKDGNLRKEDIIVESSGDYLLMERPDHFIIKNDECCRSIQVIVKTVE' A
#
# COMPACT_ATOMS: atom_id res chain seq x y z
N MET A 1 -12.84 1.92 -9.91
CA MET A 1 -11.63 1.29 -9.34
C MET A 1 -10.46 1.37 -10.31
N ALA A 2 -9.56 2.34 -10.16
CA ALA A 2 -8.31 2.42 -10.89
C ALA A 2 -7.16 1.78 -10.07
N ILE A 3 -6.28 1.00 -10.71
CA ILE A 3 -5.08 0.45 -10.04
C ILE A 3 -4.03 1.56 -9.95
N LEU A 4 -3.68 1.96 -8.73
CA LEU A 4 -2.62 2.93 -8.46
C LEU A 4 -1.24 2.29 -8.52
N LYS A 5 -1.10 1.11 -7.91
CA LYS A 5 0.19 0.41 -7.83
C LYS A 5 0.01 -1.08 -7.59
N GLU A 6 0.81 -1.86 -8.29
CA GLU A 6 1.03 -3.28 -7.98
C GLU A 6 2.52 -3.48 -7.68
N ALA A 7 2.82 -4.16 -6.57
CA ALA A 7 4.19 -4.40 -6.15
C ALA A 7 4.31 -5.63 -5.24
N VAL A 8 5.53 -6.14 -5.15
CA VAL A 8 5.93 -7.12 -4.13
C VAL A 8 6.75 -6.40 -3.08
N ILE A 9 6.38 -6.55 -1.81
CA ILE A 9 7.07 -5.93 -0.66
C ILE A 9 7.88 -6.99 0.08
N PRO A 10 9.23 -6.97 -0.01
CA PRO A 10 10.10 -7.83 0.78
C PRO A 10 10.07 -7.48 2.27
N LEU A 11 10.54 -8.41 3.09
CA LEU A 11 10.76 -8.18 4.52
C LEU A 11 11.65 -6.95 4.76
N GLY A 12 11.25 -6.12 5.73
CA GLY A 12 12.01 -4.94 6.14
C GLY A 12 12.04 -3.78 5.16
N ARG A 13 11.32 -3.85 4.02
CA ARG A 13 11.24 -2.74 3.06
C ARG A 13 9.82 -2.17 2.99
N PRO A 14 9.64 -0.86 3.17
CA PRO A 14 8.37 -0.20 2.89
C PRO A 14 8.17 0.05 1.40
N LEU A 15 6.92 0.03 0.96
CA LEU A 15 6.47 0.59 -0.31
C LEU A 15 5.92 2.00 -0.08
N PHE A 16 6.39 2.96 -0.89
CA PHE A 16 5.90 4.33 -0.88
C PHE A 16 5.02 4.55 -2.11
N ILE A 17 3.82 5.07 -1.88
CA ILE A 17 2.87 5.39 -2.94
C ILE A 17 2.61 6.90 -2.87
N PRO A 18 3.07 7.69 -3.85
CA PRO A 18 2.81 9.11 -3.86
C PRO A 18 1.30 9.35 -3.91
N LYS A 19 0.84 10.36 -3.17
CA LYS A 19 -0.54 10.84 -3.25
C LYS A 19 -0.65 11.76 -4.45
N ASP A 20 -1.62 11.49 -5.31
CA ASP A 20 -2.03 12.45 -6.33
C ASP A 20 -3.19 13.27 -5.76
N GLY A 21 -2.94 14.56 -5.53
CA GLY A 21 -3.94 15.47 -4.94
C GLY A 21 -4.28 15.15 -3.47
N ASN A 22 -5.57 15.08 -3.16
CA ASN A 22 -6.09 15.05 -1.78
C ASN A 22 -6.58 13.65 -1.34
N LEU A 23 -6.03 12.58 -1.92
CA LEU A 23 -6.38 11.20 -1.61
C LEU A 23 -6.16 10.90 -0.12
N ARG A 24 -7.18 10.36 0.52
CA ARG A 24 -7.14 9.89 1.91
C ARG A 24 -7.04 8.37 1.95
N LYS A 25 -6.67 7.84 3.12
CA LYS A 25 -6.66 6.38 3.35
C LYS A 25 -8.01 5.73 3.06
N GLU A 26 -9.10 6.46 3.26
CA GLU A 26 -10.48 6.00 3.01
C GLU A 26 -10.80 5.84 1.52
N ASP A 27 -10.05 6.52 0.64
CA ASP A 27 -10.26 6.51 -0.80
C ASP A 27 -9.44 5.40 -1.50
N ILE A 28 -8.66 4.62 -0.75
CA ILE A 28 -7.82 3.54 -1.27
C ILE A 28 -8.15 2.18 -0.66
N ILE A 29 -8.04 1.15 -1.48
CA ILE A 29 -8.14 -0.25 -1.09
C ILE A 29 -6.78 -0.88 -1.32
N VAL A 30 -6.24 -1.53 -0.28
CA VAL A 30 -5.01 -2.31 -0.36
C VAL A 30 -5.38 -3.78 -0.23
N GLU A 31 -5.28 -4.50 -1.34
CA GLU A 31 -5.35 -5.96 -1.37
C GLU A 31 -3.94 -6.50 -1.16
N SER A 32 -3.77 -7.44 -0.23
CA SER A 32 -2.47 -8.04 0.07
C SER A 32 -2.57 -9.56 0.15
N SER A 33 -1.48 -10.24 -0.17
CA SER A 33 -1.35 -11.70 0.03
C SER A 33 -0.96 -12.10 1.46
N GLY A 34 -0.84 -11.14 2.38
CA GLY A 34 -0.39 -11.33 3.76
C GLY A 34 -0.55 -10.05 4.59
N ASP A 35 -0.11 -10.09 5.83
CA ASP A 35 -0.27 -8.99 6.77
C ASP A 35 0.56 -7.75 6.39
N TYR A 36 -0.05 -6.57 6.55
CA TYR A 36 0.57 -5.29 6.24
C TYR A 36 0.15 -4.19 7.20
N LEU A 37 0.99 -3.16 7.30
CA LEU A 37 0.67 -1.91 7.97
C LEU A 37 0.56 -0.79 6.93
N LEU A 38 -0.53 -0.02 7.00
CA LEU A 38 -0.77 1.15 6.16
C LEU A 38 -0.71 2.43 6.99
N MET A 39 0.27 3.27 6.66
CA MET A 39 0.46 4.60 7.25
C MET A 39 0.17 5.68 6.23
N GLU A 40 -0.53 6.72 6.64
CA GLU A 40 -0.82 7.89 5.82
C GLU A 40 0.11 9.05 6.18
N ARG A 41 0.74 9.65 5.17
CA ARG A 41 1.48 10.91 5.29
C ARG A 41 0.81 11.98 4.40
N PRO A 42 1.13 13.27 4.57
CA PRO A 42 0.57 14.32 3.72
C PRO A 42 0.81 14.08 2.23
N ASP A 43 2.02 13.64 1.86
CA ASP A 43 2.43 13.55 0.44
C ASP A 43 2.41 12.13 -0.14
N HIS A 44 2.29 11.10 0.71
CA HIS A 44 2.36 9.70 0.28
C HIS A 44 1.71 8.75 1.28
N PHE A 45 1.42 7.53 0.83
CA PHE A 45 1.10 6.39 1.67
C PHE A 45 2.33 5.50 1.84
N ILE A 46 2.46 4.87 3.00
CA ILE A 46 3.50 3.89 3.30
C ILE A 46 2.82 2.56 3.61
N ILE A 47 3.17 1.53 2.83
CA ILE A 47 2.75 0.16 3.08
C ILE A 47 3.97 -0.64 3.53
N LYS A 48 3.90 -1.24 4.72
CA LYS A 48 4.95 -2.11 5.25
C LYS A 48 4.48 -3.55 5.27
N ASN A 49 5.36 -4.45 4.86
CA ASN A 49 5.18 -5.87 5.10
C ASN A 49 5.35 -6.15 6.60
N ASP A 50 4.32 -6.75 7.22
CA ASP A 50 4.30 -7.13 8.63
C ASP A 50 4.32 -8.66 8.83
N GLU A 51 4.56 -9.43 7.77
CA GLU A 51 4.79 -10.87 7.84
C GLU A 51 6.19 -11.19 8.38
N CYS A 52 6.32 -12.34 9.04
CA CYS A 52 7.60 -12.77 9.61
C CYS A 52 8.60 -13.30 8.58
N CYS A 53 8.11 -13.87 7.48
CA CYS A 53 8.86 -14.95 6.81
C CYS A 53 8.78 -14.92 5.28
N ARG A 54 7.99 -14.03 4.69
CA ARG A 54 7.79 -13.97 3.24
C ARG A 54 7.51 -12.56 2.74
N SER A 55 7.79 -12.34 1.46
CA SER A 55 7.32 -11.16 0.76
C SER A 55 5.79 -11.23 0.59
N ILE A 56 5.15 -10.07 0.59
CA ILE A 56 3.73 -9.94 0.27
C ILE A 56 3.55 -9.31 -1.10
N GLN A 57 2.59 -9.77 -1.88
CA GLN A 57 2.10 -9.06 -3.06
C GLN A 57 1.03 -8.08 -2.59
N VAL A 58 1.11 -6.84 -3.06
CA VAL A 58 0.11 -5.80 -2.78
C VAL A 58 -0.42 -5.18 -4.06
N ILE A 59 -1.72 -4.95 -4.10
CA ILE A 59 -2.41 -4.22 -5.16
C ILE A 59 -3.17 -3.08 -4.49
N VAL A 60 -2.85 -1.85 -4.89
CA VAL A 60 -3.48 -0.64 -4.38
C VAL A 60 -4.38 -0.07 -5.45
N LYS A 61 -5.64 0.12 -5.08
CA LYS A 61 -6.72 0.58 -5.96
C LYS A 61 -7.41 1.80 -5.35
N THR A 62 -7.95 2.68 -6.19
CA THR A 62 -8.91 3.70 -5.74
C THR A 62 -10.30 3.08 -5.54
N VAL A 63 -11.05 3.63 -4.59
CA VAL A 63 -12.40 3.17 -4.22
C VAL A 63 -13.47 3.46 -5.30
N GLU A 64 -13.17 4.29 -6.32
CA GLU A 64 -14.07 4.64 -7.44
C GLU A 64 -15.21 3.65 -7.74
#